data_AF-A0A0G3XFJ7-F1
#
_entry.id   AF-A0A0G3XFJ7-F1
#
_cell.length_a   1.000
_cell.length_b   1.000
_cell.length_c   1.000
_cell.angle_alpha   90.00
_cell.angle_beta   90.00
_cell.angle_gamma   90.00
#
_symmetry.space_group_name_H-M   'P 1'
#
loop_
_entity.id
_entity.type
_entity.pdbx_description
1 polymer ?
#
loop_
_entity_poly.entity_id
_entity_poly.type
_entity_poly.pdbx_seq_one_letter_code
_entity_poly.pdbx_strand_id
1 'polypeptide(L)'
;MRAVQLEKLANCWNAKHANALYITFDKRDGEDDVTEYRYADQWLQGRGTDVWRLLRAIDRGIVFYDPADTIYADGRPKVRSQWRVNSAKLPEAMQLLYAESEVVTV
;
A
#
# COMPACT_ATOMS: atom_id res chain seq x y z
N MET A 1 0.21 12.01 -19.31
CA MET A 1 0.66 11.67 -17.94
C MET A 1 1.09 12.96 -17.25
N ARG A 2 0.46 13.37 -16.13
CA ARG A 2 0.97 14.51 -15.34
C ARG A 2 2.17 14.02 -14.53
N ALA A 3 3.30 14.71 -14.64
CA ALA A 3 4.47 14.39 -13.83
C ALA A 3 4.14 14.63 -12.34
N VAL A 4 4.44 13.65 -11.49
CA VAL A 4 4.40 13.84 -10.05
C VAL A 4 5.69 14.55 -9.66
N GLN A 5 5.58 15.73 -9.04
CA GLN A 5 6.75 16.43 -8.51
C GLN A 5 7.38 15.58 -7.40
N LEU A 6 8.69 15.37 -7.47
CA LEU A 6 9.42 14.48 -6.55
C LEU A 6 9.22 14.87 -5.09
N GLU A 7 9.28 16.16 -4.78
CA GLU A 7 9.06 16.67 -3.43
C GLU A 7 7.67 16.31 -2.90
N LYS A 8 6.64 16.51 -3.73
CA LYS A 8 5.26 16.16 -3.37
C LYS A 8 5.11 14.66 -3.13
N LEU A 9 5.75 13.84 -3.96
CA LEU A 9 5.76 12.38 -3.78
C LEU A 9 6.43 12.01 -2.45
N ALA A 10 7.63 12.55 -2.20
CA ALA A 10 8.40 12.29 -0.98
C ALA A 10 7.60 12.64 0.28
N ASN A 11 7.02 13.84 0.31
CA ASN A 11 6.26 14.33 1.45
C ASN A 11 5.01 13.49 1.69
N CYS A 12 4.23 13.19 0.65
CA CYS A 12 3.04 12.35 0.78
C CYS A 12 3.35 10.91 1.18
N TRP A 13 4.45 10.35 0.65
CA TRP A 13 4.87 8.99 0.97
C TRP A 13 5.34 8.90 2.43
N ASN A 14 6.30 9.73 2.83
CA ASN A 14 6.87 9.69 4.18
C ASN A 14 5.81 9.98 5.25
N ALA A 15 4.91 10.96 5.03
CA ALA A 15 3.88 11.30 6.00
C ALA A 15 2.92 10.13 6.30
N LYS A 16 2.68 9.23 5.34
CA LYS A 16 1.74 8.12 5.48
C LYS A 16 2.40 6.79 5.80
N HIS A 17 3.62 6.58 5.29
CA HIS A 17 4.29 5.30 5.30
C HIS A 17 5.51 5.27 6.21
N ALA A 18 5.82 6.34 6.96
CA ALA A 18 6.95 6.37 7.92
C ALA A 18 6.96 5.13 8.84
N ASN A 19 5.78 4.71 9.30
CA ASN A 19 5.55 3.48 10.04
C ASN A 19 4.27 2.83 9.49
N ALA A 20 4.36 1.58 9.08
CA ALA A 20 3.21 0.85 8.53
C ALA A 20 3.11 -0.54 9.14
N LEU A 21 1.87 -1.01 9.25
CA LEU A 21 1.54 -2.33 9.72
C LEU A 21 0.57 -2.95 8.72
N TYR A 22 0.91 -4.14 8.24
CA TYR A 22 0.11 -4.90 7.31
C TYR A 22 -0.39 -6.17 8.01
N ILE A 23 -1.71 -6.31 8.07
CA ILE A 23 -2.40 -7.39 8.79
C ILE A 23 -3.22 -8.16 7.76
N THR A 24 -2.99 -9.47 7.66
CA THR A 24 -3.84 -10.35 6.86
C THR A 24 -5.11 -10.67 7.63
N PHE A 25 -6.18 -10.98 6.90
CA PHE A 25 -7.45 -11.35 7.52
C PHE A 25 -8.12 -12.46 6.74
N ASP A 26 -8.91 -13.27 7.44
CA ASP A 26 -9.91 -14.14 6.85
C ASP A 26 -11.25 -13.40 6.82
N LYS A 27 -11.96 -13.49 5.70
CA LYS A 27 -13.34 -13.03 5.56
C LYS A 27 -14.27 -14.23 5.55
N ARG A 28 -15.39 -14.15 6.25
CA ARG A 28 -16.52 -15.08 6.09
C ARG A 28 -17.84 -14.32 6.02
N ASP A 29 -18.82 -14.93 5.38
CA ASP A 29 -20.20 -14.47 5.43
C ASP A 29 -20.81 -15.03 6.73
N GLY A 30 -21.26 -14.15 7.61
CA GLY A 30 -21.87 -14.47 8.90
C GLY A 30 -23.40 -14.61 8.79
N GLU A 31 -24.06 -14.64 9.95
CA GLU A 31 -25.53 -14.62 10.00
C GLU A 31 -26.09 -13.27 9.53
N ASP A 32 -27.31 -13.28 9.01
CA ASP A 32 -28.04 -12.08 8.56
C ASP A 32 -27.30 -11.20 7.53
N ASP A 33 -26.53 -11.81 6.61
CA ASP A 33 -25.77 -11.11 5.55
C ASP A 33 -24.68 -10.16 6.10
N VAL A 34 -24.26 -10.37 7.35
CA VAL A 34 -23.17 -9.61 7.97
C VAL A 34 -21.83 -10.24 7.57
N THR A 35 -20.94 -9.44 6.97
CA THR A 35 -19.57 -9.90 6.73
C THR A 35 -18.75 -9.85 8.01
N GLU A 36 -18.12 -10.97 8.36
CA GLU A 36 -17.21 -11.07 9.49
C GLU A 36 -15.75 -11.17 9.05
N TYR A 37 -14.86 -10.61 9.88
CA TYR A 37 -13.42 -10.58 9.63
C TYR A 37 -12.66 -11.09 10.84
N ARG A 38 -11.71 -12.00 10.61
CA ARG A 38 -10.74 -12.44 11.61
C ARG A 38 -9.35 -11.99 11.17
N TYR A 39 -8.77 -11.07 11.93
CA TYR A 39 -7.41 -10.58 11.69
C TYR A 39 -6.39 -11.59 12.22
N ALA A 40 -5.31 -11.82 11.47
CA ALA A 40 -4.21 -12.65 11.90
C ALA A 40 -3.46 -12.00 13.08
N ASP A 41 -2.83 -12.84 13.91
CA ASP A 41 -1.94 -12.45 15.02
C ASP A 41 -0.54 -12.06 14.54
N GLN A 42 -0.14 -12.54 13.35
CA GLN A 42 1.12 -12.21 12.70
C GLN A 42 0.99 -10.97 11.82
N TRP A 43 1.67 -9.89 12.21
CA TRP A 43 1.62 -8.61 11.53
C TRP A 43 2.97 -8.28 10.89
N LEU A 44 2.95 -7.80 9.66
CA LEU A 44 4.15 -7.36 8.97
C LEU A 44 4.34 -5.85 9.20
N GLN A 45 5.35 -5.50 9.99
CA GLN A 45 5.66 -4.13 10.35
C GLN A 45 6.82 -3.59 9.51
N GLY A 46 6.69 -2.35 9.05
CA GLY A 46 7.77 -1.62 8.38
C GLY A 46 8.06 -0.28 9.05
N ARG A 47 9.35 0.04 9.23
CA ARG A 47 9.82 1.31 9.78
C ARG A 47 10.94 1.91 8.94
N GLY A 48 10.99 3.24 8.91
CA GLY A 48 12.08 3.97 8.24
C GLY A 48 12.02 3.89 6.72
N THR A 49 10.88 4.25 6.13
CA THR A 49 10.80 4.47 4.67
C THR A 49 11.38 5.83 4.28
N ASP A 50 11.80 5.95 3.02
CA ASP A 50 12.11 7.23 2.39
C ASP A 50 11.72 7.20 0.89
N VAL A 51 11.79 8.35 0.22
CA VAL A 51 11.46 8.46 -1.20
C VAL A 51 12.42 7.66 -2.10
N TRP A 52 13.67 7.47 -1.70
CA TRP A 52 14.65 6.73 -2.49
C TRP A 52 14.36 5.23 -2.47
N ARG A 53 13.89 4.69 -1.35
CA ARG A 53 13.37 3.33 -1.23
C ARG A 53 12.18 3.10 -2.16
N LEU A 54 11.23 4.05 -2.17
CA LEU A 54 10.11 4.02 -3.11
C LEU A 54 10.57 4.04 -4.57
N LEU A 55 11.46 4.96 -4.95
CA LEU A 55 11.96 5.06 -6.32
C LEU A 55 12.70 3.79 -6.76
N ARG A 56 13.50 3.18 -5.89
CA ARG A 56 14.13 1.88 -6.17
C ARG A 56 13.10 0.76 -6.32
N ALA A 57 12.02 0.78 -5.55
CA ALA A 57 10.95 -0.20 -5.69
C ALA A 57 10.16 -0.04 -6.99
N ILE A 58 9.99 1.19 -7.47
CA ILE A 58 9.40 1.48 -8.79
C ILE A 58 10.34 0.97 -9.90
N ASP A 59 11.63 1.30 -9.83
CA ASP A 59 12.65 0.88 -10.79
C ASP A 59 12.74 -0.66 -10.92
N ARG A 60 12.63 -1.38 -9.80
CA ARG A 60 12.60 -2.85 -9.77
C ARG A 60 11.26 -3.47 -10.16
N GLY A 61 10.25 -2.67 -10.51
CA GLY A 61 8.91 -3.16 -10.88
C GLY A 61 8.10 -3.75 -9.73
N ILE A 62 8.49 -3.52 -8.47
CA ILE A 62 7.78 -3.97 -7.28
C ILE A 62 6.60 -3.04 -6.95
N VAL A 63 6.81 -1.73 -7.13
CA VAL A 63 5.77 -0.71 -7.02
C VAL A 63 5.35 -0.27 -8.41
N PHE A 64 4.04 -0.20 -8.64
CA PHE A 64 3.47 0.25 -9.90
C PHE A 64 2.47 1.39 -9.70
N TYR A 65 2.35 2.23 -10.72
CA TYR A 65 1.39 3.31 -10.77
C TYR A 65 0.06 2.80 -11.36
N ASP A 66 -1.01 2.94 -10.59
CA ASP A 66 -2.38 2.69 -11.05
C ASP A 66 -3.11 4.03 -11.17
N PRO A 67 -3.50 4.47 -12.38
CA PRO A 67 -4.28 5.70 -12.54
C PRO A 67 -5.65 5.62 -11.84
N ALA A 68 -6.23 4.42 -11.72
CA ALA A 68 -7.51 4.11 -11.09
C ALA A 68 -8.65 5.10 -11.45
N ASP A 69 -8.70 5.50 -12.72
CA ASP A 69 -9.71 6.44 -13.19
C ASP A 69 -11.09 5.78 -13.19
N THR A 70 -12.08 6.46 -12.60
CA THR A 70 -13.48 6.06 -12.65
C THR A 70 -14.30 7.20 -13.24
N ILE A 71 -15.30 6.90 -14.07
CA ILE A 71 -16.28 7.89 -14.52
C ILE A 71 -17.56 7.66 -13.73
N TYR A 72 -18.03 8.68 -13.01
CA TYR A 72 -19.30 8.60 -12.29
C TYR A 72 -20.49 8.61 -13.25
N ALA A 73 -21.67 8.22 -12.76
CA ALA A 73 -22.92 8.21 -13.55
C ALA A 73 -23.30 9.58 -14.14
N ASP A 74 -22.81 10.68 -13.54
CA ASP A 74 -23.01 12.05 -14.01
C ASP A 74 -21.95 12.52 -15.03
N GLY A 75 -21.08 11.61 -15.49
CA GLY A 75 -20.03 11.86 -16.47
C GLY A 75 -18.77 12.52 -15.90
N ARG A 76 -18.71 12.85 -14.60
CA ARG A 76 -17.51 13.46 -14.01
C ARG A 76 -16.41 12.40 -13.79
N PRO A 77 -15.15 12.69 -14.17
CA PRO A 77 -14.04 11.80 -13.89
C PRO A 77 -13.61 11.91 -12.42
N LYS A 78 -13.44 10.76 -11.77
CA LYS A 78 -12.74 10.59 -10.51
C LYS A 78 -11.35 10.04 -10.78
N VAL A 79 -10.36 10.91 -10.76
CA VAL A 79 -8.95 10.53 -10.90
C VAL A 79 -8.37 10.25 -9.52
N ARG A 80 -7.97 9.01 -9.25
CA ARG A 80 -7.43 8.57 -7.96
C ARG A 80 -6.16 7.74 -8.16
N SER A 81 -5.13 8.40 -8.69
CA SER A 81 -3.83 7.80 -8.89
C SER A 81 -3.30 7.18 -7.59
N GLN A 82 -2.91 5.91 -7.65
CA GLN A 82 -2.44 5.10 -6.54
C GLN A 82 -1.09 4.46 -6.87
N TRP A 83 -0.25 4.33 -5.86
CA TRP A 83 0.93 3.49 -5.92
C TRP A 83 0.59 2.16 -5.26
N ARG A 84 0.87 1.05 -5.95
CA ARG A 84 0.47 -0.29 -5.51
C ARG A 84 1.65 -1.24 -5.50
N VAL A 85 1.50 -2.29 -4.68
CA VAL A 85 2.39 -3.46 -4.62
C VAL A 85 1.54 -4.71 -4.78
N ASN A 86 2.14 -5.79 -5.26
CA ASN A 86 1.49 -7.10 -5.28
C ASN A 86 1.45 -7.66 -3.84
N SER A 87 0.25 -7.87 -3.30
CA SER A 87 0.06 -8.39 -1.93
C SER A 87 0.69 -9.77 -1.72
N ALA A 88 0.71 -10.63 -2.75
CA ALA A 88 1.37 -11.93 -2.67
C ALA A 88 2.89 -11.83 -2.50
N LYS A 89 3.48 -10.68 -2.83
CA LYS A 89 4.91 -10.38 -2.69
C LYS A 89 5.19 -9.33 -1.62
N LEU A 90 4.22 -9.08 -0.73
CA LEU A 90 4.34 -8.02 0.27
C LEU A 90 5.57 -8.18 1.18
N PRO A 91 5.93 -9.37 1.71
CA PRO A 91 7.16 -9.52 2.50
C PRO A 91 8.43 -9.09 1.75
N GLU A 92 8.56 -9.46 0.48
CA GLU A 92 9.70 -9.08 -0.37
C GLU A 92 9.69 -7.57 -0.65
N ALA A 93 8.51 -7.00 -0.92
CA ALA A 93 8.35 -5.57 -1.16
C ALA A 93 8.72 -4.73 0.08
N MET A 94 8.35 -5.19 1.27
CA MET A 94 8.62 -4.50 2.53
C MET A 94 10.12 -4.35 2.81
N GLN A 95 10.93 -5.37 2.51
CA GLN A 95 12.39 -5.31 2.66
C GLN A 95 13.04 -4.21 1.81
N LEU A 96 12.41 -3.85 0.69
CA LEU A 96 12.90 -2.79 -0.19
C LEU A 96 12.37 -1.42 0.22
N LEU A 97 11.08 -1.36 0.59
CA LEU A 97 10.38 -0.13 0.92
C LEU A 97 10.79 0.45 2.28
N TYR A 98 11.22 -0.38 3.22
CA TYR A 98 11.51 0.02 4.59
C TYR A 98 12.97 -0.24 4.97
N ALA A 99 13.50 0.51 5.92
CA ALA A 99 14.81 0.25 6.52
C ALA A 99 14.78 -0.99 7.41
N GLU A 100 13.68 -1.17 8.14
CA GLU A 100 13.41 -2.32 8.97
C GLU A 100 12.06 -2.91 8.57
N SER A 101 12.02 -4.22 8.38
CA SER A 101 10.78 -4.97 8.17
C SER A 101 10.80 -6.26 8.97
N GLU A 102 9.79 -6.49 9.80
CA GLU A 102 9.73 -7.66 10.68
C GLU A 102 8.29 -8.17 10.84
N VAL A 103 8.16 -9.44 11.23
CA VAL A 103 6.89 -10.02 11.65
C VAL A 103 6.77 -9.89 13.16
N VAL A 104 5.70 -9.26 13.62
CA VAL A 104 5.37 -9.09 15.04
C VAL A 104 4.16 -9.96 15.36
N THR A 105 4.16 -10.62 16.53
CA THR A 105 3.01 -11.40 17.04
C THR A 105 2.36 -10.64 18.19
N VAL A 106 1.03 -10.63 18.23
CA VAL A 106 0.23 -9.89 19.22
C VAL A 106 -0.64 -10.81 20.06
#